data_AF-A0A8T6Y4E0-F1
#
_entry.id   AF-A0A8T6Y4E0-F1
#
_cell.length_a   1.000
_cell.length_b   1.000
_cell.length_c   1.000
_cell.angle_alpha   90.00
_cell.angle_beta   90.00
_cell.angle_gamma   90.00
#
_symmetry.space_group_name_H-M   'P 1'
#
loop_
_entity.id
_entity.type
_entity.pdbx_description
1 polymer ?
#
loop_
_entity_poly.entity_id
_entity_poly.type
_entity_poly.pdbx_seq_one_letter_code
_entity_poly.pdbx_strand_id
1 'polypeptide(L)'
;AVWDYLNENGVPDILVSAGSHMFGDDPEGHPWTVQMIPSYKIEGVFFGQYISENLPGKKVAVLYPNIMQGSDHLEGVKEGLDPEKNEIVSEQSYEVTA
;
A
#
# COMPACT_ATOMS: atom_id res chain seq x y z
N ALA A 1 -16.27 -4.83 7.91
CA ALA A 1 -17.70 -4.91 8.28
C ALA A 1 -18.31 -6.25 7.91
N VAL A 2 -18.08 -6.80 6.70
CA VAL A 2 -18.60 -8.13 6.30
C VAL A 2 -17.52 -9.20 6.12
N TRP A 3 -16.23 -8.84 6.21
CA TRP A 3 -15.10 -9.70 5.86
C TRP A 3 -15.07 -11.03 6.64
N ASP A 4 -15.14 -10.97 7.97
CA ASP A 4 -15.20 -12.16 8.83
C ASP A 4 -16.44 -13.00 8.53
N TYR A 5 -17.61 -12.36 8.45
CA TYR A 5 -18.88 -13.04 8.20
C TYR A 5 -18.87 -13.84 6.89
N LEU A 6 -18.31 -13.29 5.81
CA LEU A 6 -18.24 -13.98 4.52
C LEU A 6 -17.29 -15.19 4.60
N ASN A 7 -16.15 -15.04 5.27
CA ASN A 7 -15.18 -16.12 5.44
C ASN A 7 -15.71 -17.25 6.34
N GLU A 8 -16.37 -16.92 7.45
CA GLU A 8 -17.02 -17.88 8.35
C GLU A 8 -18.10 -18.71 7.64
N ASN A 9 -18.79 -18.13 6.66
CA ASN A 9 -19.87 -18.79 5.91
C ASN A 9 -19.42 -19.40 4.57
N GLY A 10 -18.12 -19.34 4.25
CA GLY A 10 -17.58 -19.88 3.00
C GLY A 10 -18.11 -19.20 1.75
N VAL A 11 -18.42 -17.90 1.83
CA VAL A 11 -18.93 -17.11 0.71
C VAL A 11 -17.75 -16.40 0.04
N PRO A 12 -17.44 -16.69 -1.23
CA PRO A 12 -16.36 -16.01 -1.94
C PRO A 12 -16.62 -14.51 -2.10
N ASP A 13 -15.66 -13.69 -1.68
CA ASP A 13 -15.56 -12.26 -1.96
C ASP A 13 -14.28 -11.99 -2.76
N ILE A 14 -14.39 -12.12 -4.07
CA ILE A 14 -13.23 -12.10 -4.99
C ILE A 14 -13.03 -10.75 -5.71
N LEU A 15 -13.87 -9.76 -5.39
CA LEU A 15 -13.86 -8.44 -6.02
C LEU A 15 -13.68 -7.32 -4.99
N VAL A 16 -12.92 -7.57 -3.92
CA VAL A 16 -12.63 -6.55 -2.92
C VAL A 16 -11.85 -5.42 -3.57
N SER A 17 -12.52 -4.28 -3.75
CA SER A 17 -11.98 -3.07 -4.37
C SER A 17 -11.42 -2.07 -3.35
N ALA A 18 -11.25 -2.47 -2.09
CA ALA A 18 -10.58 -1.68 -1.08
C ALA A 18 -9.09 -2.03 -1.08
N GLY A 19 -8.20 -1.03 -1.10
CA GLY A 19 -6.74 -1.22 -1.27
C GLY A 19 -5.97 -1.48 0.04
N SER A 20 -6.63 -1.75 1.16
CA SER A 20 -5.90 -2.04 2.41
C SER A 20 -5.10 -3.33 2.27
N HIS A 21 -3.83 -3.34 2.70
CA HIS A 21 -2.95 -4.52 2.63
C HIS A 21 -3.54 -5.75 3.33
N MET A 22 -4.34 -5.55 4.38
CA MET A 22 -4.93 -6.64 5.17
C MET A 22 -5.71 -7.66 4.34
N PHE A 23 -6.33 -7.26 3.22
CA PHE A 23 -7.09 -8.17 2.35
C PHE A 23 -6.21 -9.14 1.55
N GLY A 24 -4.90 -8.94 1.49
CA GLY A 24 -3.93 -9.83 0.85
C GLY A 24 -2.97 -10.52 1.83
N ASP A 25 -2.80 -9.97 3.03
CA ASP A 25 -1.75 -10.42 3.97
C ASP A 25 -2.14 -11.63 4.84
N ASP A 26 -3.44 -11.97 4.94
CA ASP A 26 -3.93 -13.13 5.69
C ASP A 26 -4.80 -14.09 4.84
N PRO A 27 -4.21 -14.76 3.83
CA PRO A 27 -4.94 -15.72 3.01
C PRO A 27 -5.30 -17.02 3.75
N GLU A 28 -4.62 -17.34 4.86
CA GLU A 28 -4.91 -18.53 5.67
C GLU A 28 -6.13 -18.32 6.58
N GLY A 29 -6.25 -17.15 7.20
CA GLY A 29 -7.41 -16.78 8.01
C GLY A 29 -8.63 -16.38 7.17
N HIS A 30 -8.41 -15.82 5.96
CA HIS A 30 -9.47 -15.36 5.08
C HIS A 30 -9.41 -15.97 3.65
N PRO A 31 -9.52 -17.31 3.53
CA PRO A 31 -9.31 -18.01 2.25
C PRO A 31 -10.39 -17.73 1.20
N TRP A 32 -11.54 -17.15 1.60
CA TRP A 32 -12.64 -16.82 0.70
C TRP A 32 -12.55 -15.38 0.18
N THR A 33 -11.49 -14.65 0.53
CA THR A 33 -11.29 -13.27 0.11
C THR A 33 -10.14 -13.16 -0.87
N VAL A 34 -10.37 -12.46 -1.98
CA VAL A 34 -9.33 -12.09 -2.93
C VAL A 34 -9.45 -10.61 -3.25
N GLN A 35 -8.35 -9.89 -3.07
CA GLN A 35 -8.25 -8.48 -3.43
C GLN A 35 -8.17 -8.33 -4.96
N MET A 36 -9.04 -7.51 -5.53
CA MET A 36 -9.06 -7.28 -6.98
C MET A 36 -8.00 -6.27 -7.42
N ILE A 37 -7.75 -5.27 -6.59
CA ILE A 37 -6.81 -4.18 -6.86
C ILE A 37 -5.53 -4.39 -6.04
N PRO A 38 -4.38 -3.89 -6.51
CA PRO A 38 -3.17 -3.85 -5.68
C PRO A 38 -3.46 -3.13 -4.35
N SER A 39 -2.78 -3.55 -3.29
CA SER A 39 -2.80 -2.82 -2.03
C SER A 39 -2.12 -1.45 -2.19
N TYR A 40 -2.47 -0.50 -1.33
CA TYR A 40 -1.82 0.82 -1.25
C TYR A 40 -0.31 0.70 -1.03
N LYS A 41 0.12 -0.36 -0.33
CA LYS A 41 1.54 -0.67 -0.15
C LYS A 41 2.19 -1.09 -1.47
N ILE A 42 1.58 -1.98 -2.24
CA ILE A 42 2.10 -2.39 -3.56
C ILE A 42 2.15 -1.19 -4.52
N GLU A 43 1.15 -0.32 -4.50
CA GLU A 43 1.17 0.92 -5.27
C GLU A 43 2.37 1.81 -4.89
N GLY A 44 2.64 1.96 -3.59
CA GLY A 44 3.85 2.61 -3.08
C GLY A 44 5.15 1.98 -3.60
N VAL A 45 5.25 0.65 -3.59
CA VAL A 45 6.42 -0.09 -4.10
C VAL A 45 6.68 0.25 -5.57
N PHE A 46 5.64 0.28 -6.41
CA PHE A 46 5.79 0.66 -7.81
C PHE A 46 6.31 2.08 -7.99
N PHE A 47 5.86 3.04 -7.16
CA PHE A 47 6.41 4.39 -7.18
C PHE A 47 7.90 4.42 -6.81
N GLY A 48 8.29 3.72 -5.74
CA GLY A 48 9.69 3.62 -5.32
C GLY A 48 10.59 3.03 -6.42
N GLN A 49 10.18 1.90 -6.99
CA GLN A 49 10.91 1.23 -8.07
C GLN A 49 11.03 2.13 -9.30
N TYR A 50 9.93 2.75 -9.71
CA TYR A 50 9.93 3.66 -10.86
C TYR A 50 10.92 4.81 -10.66
N ILE A 51 10.96 5.42 -9.47
CA ILE A 51 11.91 6.50 -9.16
C ILE A 51 13.36 6.00 -9.30
N SER A 52 13.67 4.84 -8.74
CA SER A 52 15.02 4.28 -8.78
C SER A 52 15.47 3.81 -10.16
N GLU A 53 14.54 3.37 -11.01
CA GLU A 53 14.83 2.98 -12.39
C GLU A 53 14.98 4.19 -13.31
N ASN A 54 14.15 5.22 -13.14
CA ASN A 54 14.01 6.29 -14.13
C ASN A 54 14.62 7.63 -13.70
N LEU A 55 14.81 7.85 -12.40
CA LEU A 55 15.27 9.11 -11.82
C LEU A 55 16.47 8.94 -10.86
N PRO A 56 17.53 8.19 -11.22
CA PRO A 56 18.67 7.99 -10.32
C PRO A 56 19.38 9.31 -9.98
N GLY A 57 19.90 9.40 -8.75
CA GLY A 57 20.61 10.56 -8.21
C GLY A 57 19.70 11.74 -7.83
N LYS A 58 18.37 11.60 -7.95
CA LYS A 58 17.42 12.62 -7.52
C LYS A 58 17.03 12.41 -6.06
N LYS A 59 16.74 13.53 -5.37
CA LYS A 59 16.22 13.52 -4.00
C LYS A 59 14.70 13.33 -4.02
N VAL A 60 14.20 12.55 -3.07
CA VAL A 60 12.79 12.20 -2.94
C VAL A 60 12.23 12.82 -1.66
N ALA A 61 11.05 13.43 -1.75
CA ALA A 61 10.28 13.84 -0.58
C ALA A 61 8.87 13.24 -0.69
N VAL A 62 8.31 12.77 0.43
CA VAL A 62 7.02 12.10 0.46
C VAL A 62 6.05 12.92 1.31
N LEU A 63 4.92 13.31 0.71
CA LEU A 63 3.77 13.92 1.39
C LEU A 63 2.62 12.91 1.37
N TYR A 64 2.08 12.56 2.54
CA TYR A 64 1.07 11.50 2.66
C TYR A 64 -0.05 11.87 3.66
N PRO A 65 -1.28 11.40 3.47
CA PRO A 65 -2.36 11.67 4.43
C PRO A 65 -2.14 10.90 5.74
N ASN A 66 -2.47 11.51 6.88
CA ASN A 66 -2.32 10.92 8.22
C ASN A 66 -3.44 9.90 8.53
N ILE A 67 -3.58 8.91 7.67
CA ILE A 67 -4.51 7.79 7.77
C ILE A 67 -3.78 6.51 7.34
N MET A 68 -4.30 5.34 7.71
CA MET A 68 -3.67 4.04 7.42
C MET A 68 -3.24 3.88 5.94
N GLN A 69 -4.06 4.39 5.02
CA GLN A 69 -3.79 4.36 3.58
C GLN A 69 -2.52 5.15 3.22
N GLY A 70 -2.29 6.30 3.84
CA GLY A 70 -1.08 7.10 3.60
C GLY A 70 0.16 6.47 4.20
N SER A 71 0.03 5.83 5.37
CA SER A 71 1.11 5.05 5.97
C SER A 71 1.51 3.85 5.09
N ASP A 72 0.54 3.10 4.56
CA ASP A 72 0.79 1.99 3.64
C ASP A 72 1.58 2.44 2.39
N HIS A 73 1.19 3.58 1.80
CA HIS A 73 1.91 4.14 0.65
C HIS A 73 3.34 4.55 1.01
N LEU A 74 3.54 5.22 2.15
CA LEU A 74 4.88 5.63 2.60
C LEU A 74 5.80 4.42 2.78
N GLU A 75 5.31 3.37 3.43
CA GLU A 75 6.05 2.13 3.63
C GLU A 75 6.38 1.47 2.29
N GLY A 76 5.41 1.38 1.39
CA GLY A 76 5.61 0.85 0.04
C GLY A 76 6.68 1.62 -0.74
N VAL A 77 6.63 2.97 -0.73
CA VAL A 77 7.65 3.80 -1.40
C VAL A 77 9.03 3.51 -0.85
N LYS A 78 9.18 3.40 0.47
CA LYS A 78 10.48 3.08 1.10
C LYS A 78 10.98 1.69 0.72
N GLU A 79 10.08 0.71 0.64
CA GLU A 79 10.42 -0.67 0.27
C GLU A 79 10.84 -0.78 -1.20
N GLY A 80 10.17 -0.05 -2.10
CA GLY A 80 10.48 -0.07 -3.53
C GLY A 80 11.67 0.80 -3.95
N LEU A 81 12.02 1.82 -3.14
CA LEU A 81 13.09 2.77 -3.47
C LEU A 81 14.46 2.16 -3.15
N ASP A 82 15.38 2.24 -4.11
CA ASP A 82 16.79 1.90 -3.94
C ASP A 82 17.53 3.09 -3.28
N PRO A 83 17.95 2.96 -1.99
CA PRO A 83 18.57 4.05 -1.25
C PRO A 83 19.97 4.41 -1.78
N GLU A 84 20.61 3.54 -2.57
CA GLU A 84 21.89 3.85 -3.21
C GLU A 84 21.72 4.82 -4.39
N LYS A 85 20.54 4.81 -5.01
CA LYS A 85 20.21 5.67 -6.16
C LYS A 85 19.49 6.94 -5.75
N ASN A 86 18.66 6.88 -4.71
CA ASN A 86 17.78 7.96 -4.34
C ASN A 86 17.67 8.11 -2.81
N GLU A 87 17.95 9.31 -2.32
CA GLU A 87 17.81 9.67 -0.92
C GLU A 87 16.40 10.23 -0.65
N ILE A 88 15.68 9.68 0.32
CA ILE A 88 14.49 10.32 0.88
C ILE A 88 14.94 11.41 1.85
N VAL A 89 14.68 12.67 1.51
CA VAL A 89 15.13 13.84 2.27
C VAL A 89 14.07 14.44 3.19
N SER A 90 12.79 14.06 3.01
CA SER A 90 11.70 14.51 3.87
C SER A 90 10.48 13.62 3.73
N GLU A 91 9.79 13.42 4.84
CA GLU A 91 8.52 12.72 4.93
C GLU A 91 7.60 13.58 5.79
N GLN A 92 6.43 13.96 5.27
CA GLN A 92 5.48 14.81 5.98
C GLN A 92 4.08 14.23 5.85
N SER A 93 3.38 14.15 6.98
CA SER A 93 1.96 13.80 6.97
C SER A 93 1.08 15.06 6.91
N TYR A 94 -0.14 14.92 6.38
CA TYR A 94 -1.17 15.96 6.45
C TYR A 94 -2.50 15.38 6.93
N GLU A 95 -3.27 16.18 7.66
CA GLU A 95 -4.61 15.80 8.09
C GLU A 95 -5.59 15.89 6.93
N VAL A 96 -6.40 14.85 6.73
CA VAL A 96 -7.46 14.87 5.72
C VAL A 96 -8.64 15.66 6.28
N THR A 97 -8.83 16.88 5.79
CA THR A 97 -10.00 17.70 6.12
C THR A 97 -11.17 17.31 5.23
N ALA A 98 -12.31 17.00 5.85
CA ALA A 98 -13.58 16.78 5.17
C ALA A 98 -14.19 18.09 4.66
#